data_AF-A0A6P0NT42-F1
#
_entry.id   AF-A0A6P0NT42-F1
#
_cell.length_a   1.000
_cell.length_b   1.000
_cell.length_c   1.000
_cell.angle_alpha   90.00
_cell.angle_beta   90.00
_cell.angle_gamma   90.00
#
_symmetry.space_group_name_H-M   'P 1'
#
loop_
_entity.id
_entity.type
_entity.pdbx_description
1 polymer ?
#
loop_
_entity_poly.entity_id
_entity_poly.type
_entity_poly.pdbx_seq_one_letter_code
_entity_poly.pdbx_strand_id
1 'polypeptide(L)'
;MEKFADIQSLLKGYYNIDFPTSIFQLADFLQNYPEEELEIDLGTVHVSPSGLLSLILNPKLLTENFKKLALLHFRYYRDLPEFFTYLHGDCDGLHWGLLLDDPSVGFRGAASYYNNDGDQITVYSSIFSALIDRCEEELEYCDECLADFPEDEDEDYLETKSRINRFLERIQDYIGKHSIEIVENRVESVSSDSGLGLCVPEKFRRNESSKVYSQDLRKDTIYSVCSIERLLTQSSANAS
;
A
#
# COMPACT_ATOMS: atom_id res chain seq x y z
N MET A 1 4.63 -23.21 3.09
CA MET A 1 5.11 -22.28 2.05
C MET A 1 5.26 -22.91 0.67
N GLU A 2 5.53 -24.22 0.54
CA GLU A 2 5.64 -24.89 -0.78
C GLU A 2 4.43 -24.65 -1.70
N LYS A 3 3.23 -24.47 -1.13
CA LYS A 3 1.97 -24.17 -1.84
C LYS A 3 2.06 -23.03 -2.88
N PHE A 4 2.86 -21.99 -2.61
CA PHE A 4 2.95 -20.81 -3.49
C PHE A 4 4.28 -20.71 -4.24
N ALA A 5 5.15 -21.72 -4.20
CA ALA A 5 6.49 -21.65 -4.79
C ALA A 5 6.46 -21.35 -6.30
N ASP A 6 5.55 -22.00 -7.03
CA ASP A 6 5.40 -21.78 -8.48
C ASP A 6 4.91 -20.36 -8.79
N ILE A 7 3.93 -19.87 -8.01
CA ILE A 7 3.38 -18.51 -8.17
C ILE A 7 4.44 -17.46 -7.83
N GLN A 8 5.22 -17.68 -6.78
CA GLN A 8 6.33 -16.80 -6.42
C GLN A 8 7.39 -16.74 -7.53
N SER A 9 7.74 -17.88 -8.12
CA SER A 9 8.66 -17.96 -9.26
C SER A 9 8.10 -17.23 -10.49
N LEU A 10 6.81 -17.39 -10.78
CA LEU A 10 6.14 -16.66 -11.86
C LEU A 10 6.18 -15.15 -11.62
N LEU A 11 5.75 -14.68 -10.46
CA LEU A 11 5.76 -13.26 -10.11
C LEU A 11 7.17 -12.67 -10.19
N LYS A 12 8.19 -13.40 -9.74
CA LYS A 12 9.59 -13.01 -9.93
C LYS A 12 9.94 -12.85 -11.41
N GLY A 13 9.50 -13.77 -12.28
CA GLY A 13 9.72 -13.66 -13.72
C GLY A 13 9.00 -12.47 -14.38
N TYR A 14 7.86 -12.03 -13.85
CA TYR A 14 7.09 -10.89 -14.35
C TYR A 14 7.62 -9.54 -13.86
N TYR A 15 7.96 -9.44 -12.57
CA TYR A 15 8.35 -8.19 -11.92
C TYR A 15 9.86 -8.02 -11.78
N ASN A 16 10.64 -9.10 -11.96
CA ASN A 16 12.07 -9.15 -11.66
C ASN A 16 12.39 -8.76 -10.19
N ILE A 17 11.49 -9.12 -9.27
CA ILE A 17 11.55 -8.78 -7.85
C ILE A 17 11.18 -10.02 -7.03
N ASP A 18 11.85 -10.21 -5.89
CA ASP A 18 11.49 -11.22 -4.90
C ASP A 18 10.46 -10.65 -3.92
N PHE A 19 9.20 -11.07 -4.06
CA PHE A 19 8.12 -10.63 -3.16
C PHE A 19 8.25 -11.25 -1.75
N PRO A 20 7.85 -10.52 -0.70
CA PRO A 20 8.04 -10.96 0.68
C PRO A 20 7.10 -12.11 1.00
N THR A 21 7.51 -13.03 1.87
CA THR A 21 6.68 -14.16 2.31
C THR A 21 5.31 -13.72 2.86
N SER A 22 5.22 -12.54 3.47
CA SER A 22 3.99 -12.02 4.07
C SER A 22 2.82 -11.89 3.10
N ILE A 23 3.04 -11.57 1.81
CA ILE A 23 1.93 -11.49 0.85
C ILE A 23 1.33 -12.87 0.55
N PHE A 24 2.17 -13.91 0.53
CA PHE A 24 1.73 -15.29 0.36
C PHE A 24 1.08 -15.85 1.62
N GLN A 25 1.51 -15.39 2.81
CA GLN A 25 0.82 -15.70 4.07
C GLN A 25 -0.57 -15.06 4.12
N LEU A 26 -0.72 -13.81 3.66
CA LEU A 26 -2.04 -13.21 3.53
C LEU A 26 -2.91 -14.00 2.52
N ALA A 27 -2.36 -14.36 1.36
CA ALA A 27 -3.09 -15.18 0.39
C ALA A 27 -3.51 -16.54 0.97
N ASP A 28 -2.63 -17.17 1.75
CA ASP A 28 -2.95 -18.42 2.45
C ASP A 28 -4.05 -18.22 3.49
N PHE A 29 -3.98 -17.17 4.31
CA PHE A 29 -5.03 -16.82 5.26
C PHE A 29 -6.40 -16.71 4.56
N LEU A 30 -6.48 -15.92 3.47
CA LEU A 30 -7.73 -15.73 2.73
C LEU A 30 -8.23 -17.03 2.07
N GLN A 31 -7.35 -17.86 1.52
CA GLN A 31 -7.77 -19.15 0.91
C GLN A 31 -8.24 -20.20 1.91
N ASN A 32 -7.85 -20.09 3.17
CA ASN A 32 -8.31 -20.99 4.24
C ASN A 32 -9.42 -20.35 5.08
N TYR A 33 -9.87 -19.15 4.73
CA TYR A 33 -11.02 -18.51 5.36
C TYR A 33 -12.31 -19.20 4.89
N PRO A 34 -13.32 -19.40 5.77
CA PRO A 34 -14.62 -19.93 5.35
C PRO A 34 -15.22 -19.10 4.21
N GLU A 35 -15.47 -19.72 3.06
CA GLU A 35 -15.85 -19.04 1.81
C GLU A 35 -17.11 -18.18 1.98
N GLU A 36 -18.11 -18.68 2.71
CA GLU A 36 -19.36 -17.98 2.99
C GLU A 36 -19.19 -16.73 3.87
N GLU A 37 -18.12 -16.66 4.65
CA GLU A 37 -17.85 -15.57 5.59
C GLU A 37 -16.85 -14.55 5.02
N LEU A 38 -15.95 -14.96 4.13
CA LEU A 38 -14.84 -14.12 3.69
C LEU A 38 -15.30 -12.83 3.00
N GLU A 39 -16.21 -12.94 2.05
CA GLU A 39 -16.73 -11.79 1.30
C GLU A 39 -17.47 -10.82 2.24
N ILE A 40 -18.21 -11.37 3.21
CA ILE A 40 -18.97 -10.61 4.19
C ILE A 40 -18.02 -9.87 5.13
N ASP A 41 -17.03 -10.56 5.70
CA ASP A 41 -16.12 -9.98 6.69
C ASP A 41 -15.18 -8.94 6.03
N LEU A 42 -14.66 -9.22 4.83
CA LEU A 42 -13.90 -8.23 4.06
C LEU A 42 -14.76 -7.04 3.65
N GLY A 43 -16.02 -7.27 3.27
CA GLY A 43 -16.98 -6.22 2.97
C GLY A 43 -17.32 -5.36 4.20
N THR A 44 -17.35 -5.97 5.39
CA THR A 44 -17.62 -5.29 6.66
C THR A 44 -16.49 -4.31 7.03
N VAL A 45 -15.24 -4.62 6.67
CA VAL A 45 -14.11 -3.69 6.87
C VAL A 45 -13.76 -2.90 5.60
N HIS A 46 -14.62 -2.97 4.58
CA HIS A 46 -14.50 -2.24 3.33
C HIS A 46 -13.19 -2.50 2.59
N VAL A 47 -12.74 -3.75 2.53
CA VAL A 47 -11.48 -4.17 1.90
C VAL A 47 -11.73 -5.22 0.83
N SER A 48 -10.94 -5.21 -0.25
CA SER A 48 -10.99 -6.24 -1.29
C SER A 48 -9.60 -6.60 -1.82
N PRO A 49 -9.31 -7.90 -2.06
CA PRO A 49 -8.06 -8.33 -2.69
C PRO A 49 -7.88 -7.69 -4.06
N SER A 50 -6.74 -7.05 -4.27
CA SER A 50 -6.44 -6.31 -5.51
C SER A 50 -4.96 -6.47 -5.87
N GLY A 51 -4.57 -5.99 -7.05
CA GLY A 51 -3.17 -5.99 -7.49
C GLY A 51 -2.48 -7.34 -7.28
N LEU A 52 -1.35 -7.34 -6.58
CA LEU A 52 -0.55 -8.56 -6.34
C LEU A 52 -1.35 -9.69 -5.70
N LEU A 53 -2.21 -9.39 -4.72
CA LEU A 53 -2.96 -10.41 -4.00
C LEU A 53 -3.98 -11.10 -4.93
N SER A 54 -4.61 -10.33 -5.82
CA SER A 54 -5.53 -10.89 -6.83
C SER A 54 -4.84 -11.87 -7.79
N LEU A 55 -3.58 -11.60 -8.15
CA LEU A 55 -2.78 -12.49 -9.00
C LEU A 55 -2.39 -13.77 -8.28
N ILE A 56 -2.12 -13.71 -6.97
CA ILE A 56 -1.79 -14.88 -6.16
C ILE A 56 -3.02 -15.76 -5.96
N LEU A 57 -4.17 -15.14 -5.66
CA LEU A 57 -5.44 -15.84 -5.47
C LEU A 57 -5.99 -16.41 -6.78
N ASN A 58 -5.72 -15.75 -7.91
CA ASN A 58 -6.11 -16.21 -9.24
C ASN A 58 -4.94 -16.18 -10.25
N PRO A 59 -4.04 -17.18 -10.22
CA PRO A 59 -2.87 -17.23 -11.10
C PRO A 59 -3.19 -17.30 -12.60
N LYS A 60 -4.44 -17.59 -12.98
CA LYS A 60 -4.88 -17.60 -14.39
C LYS A 60 -4.77 -16.21 -15.04
N LEU A 61 -4.68 -15.15 -14.25
CA LEU A 61 -4.47 -13.78 -14.72
C LEU A 61 -3.04 -13.53 -15.22
N LEU A 62 -2.07 -14.36 -14.81
CA LEU A 62 -0.66 -14.26 -15.20
C LEU A 62 -0.42 -14.84 -16.60
N THR A 63 -0.81 -14.06 -17.62
CA THR A 63 -0.65 -14.41 -19.05
C THR A 63 0.58 -13.76 -19.69
N GLU A 64 0.99 -14.20 -20.87
CA GLU A 64 2.08 -13.53 -21.62
C GLU A 64 1.80 -12.04 -21.90
N ASN A 65 0.53 -11.68 -22.10
CA ASN A 65 0.13 -10.28 -22.28
C ASN A 65 0.27 -9.49 -20.97
N PHE A 66 0.02 -10.13 -19.82
CA PHE A 66 0.21 -9.52 -18.51
C PHE A 66 1.64 -9.03 -18.31
N LYS A 67 2.65 -9.75 -18.85
CA LYS A 67 4.06 -9.36 -18.72
C LYS A 67 4.38 -7.94 -19.11
N LYS A 68 3.72 -7.45 -20.16
CA LYS A 68 3.94 -6.09 -20.68
C LYS A 68 3.31 -5.01 -19.81
N LEU A 69 2.35 -5.39 -18.96
CA LEU A 69 1.54 -4.50 -18.13
C LEU A 69 1.72 -4.74 -16.63
N ALA A 70 2.61 -5.65 -16.22
CA ALA A 70 2.75 -6.09 -14.84
C ALA A 70 2.97 -4.91 -13.87
N LEU A 71 3.83 -3.95 -14.25
CA LEU A 71 4.13 -2.77 -13.44
C LEU A 71 2.97 -1.76 -13.35
N LEU A 72 1.96 -1.86 -14.22
CA LEU A 72 0.79 -0.98 -14.26
C LEU A 72 -0.46 -1.63 -13.66
N HIS A 73 -0.39 -2.92 -13.30
CA HIS A 73 -1.52 -3.64 -12.75
C HIS A 73 -1.91 -3.07 -11.38
N PHE A 74 -3.13 -2.52 -11.28
CA PHE A 74 -3.64 -1.83 -10.07
C PHE A 74 -2.75 -0.68 -9.57
N ARG A 75 -2.05 -0.02 -10.50
CA ARG A 75 -1.32 1.21 -10.18
C ARG A 75 -2.25 2.42 -10.25
N TYR A 76 -2.41 3.11 -9.12
CA TYR A 76 -3.14 4.36 -9.01
C TYR A 76 -2.32 5.52 -9.56
N TYR A 77 -2.96 6.66 -9.80
CA TYR A 77 -2.32 7.81 -10.44
C TYR A 77 -1.14 8.36 -9.61
N ARG A 78 -1.27 8.33 -8.28
CA ARG A 78 -0.26 8.84 -7.34
C ARG A 78 0.70 7.77 -6.82
N ASP A 79 0.56 6.53 -7.28
CA ASP A 79 1.43 5.45 -6.83
C ASP A 79 2.88 5.73 -7.22
N LEU A 80 3.74 5.74 -6.20
CA LEU A 80 5.17 5.78 -6.42
C LEU A 80 5.65 4.48 -7.10
N PRO A 81 6.76 4.52 -7.85
CA PRO A 81 7.36 3.31 -8.42
C PRO A 81 7.62 2.20 -7.40
N GLU A 82 7.92 2.57 -6.16
CA GLU A 82 8.21 1.72 -5.01
C GLU A 82 6.96 1.07 -4.39
N PHE A 83 5.75 1.50 -4.79
CA PHE A 83 4.49 1.05 -4.21
C PHE A 83 3.84 -0.04 -5.07
N PHE A 84 3.49 -1.17 -4.44
CA PHE A 84 2.85 -2.31 -5.08
C PHE A 84 1.54 -2.68 -4.41
N THR A 85 0.43 -2.25 -4.99
CA THR A 85 -0.93 -2.47 -4.49
C THR A 85 -1.24 -3.96 -4.28
N TYR A 86 -1.83 -4.28 -3.13
CA TYR A 86 -2.31 -5.63 -2.79
C TYR A 86 -3.72 -5.67 -2.19
N LEU A 87 -4.26 -4.55 -1.69
CA LEU A 87 -5.66 -4.39 -1.30
C LEU A 87 -6.21 -3.07 -1.84
N HIS A 88 -7.52 -3.02 -2.05
CA HIS A 88 -8.26 -1.79 -2.34
C HIS A 88 -9.40 -1.65 -1.33
N GLY A 89 -9.63 -0.42 -0.88
CA GLY A 89 -10.79 -0.05 -0.08
C GLY A 89 -11.92 0.49 -0.94
N ASP A 90 -13.09 0.76 -0.37
CA ASP A 90 -14.27 1.19 -1.14
C ASP A 90 -14.44 2.70 -1.27
N CYS A 91 -13.71 3.49 -0.46
CA CYS A 91 -13.84 4.95 -0.41
C CYS A 91 -12.58 5.67 -0.89
N ASP A 92 -12.76 6.77 -1.64
CA ASP A 92 -11.75 7.77 -2.03
C ASP A 92 -10.42 7.23 -2.62
N GLY A 93 -10.49 6.07 -3.25
CA GLY A 93 -9.31 5.40 -3.80
C GLY A 93 -8.34 4.97 -2.70
N LEU A 94 -8.84 4.63 -1.51
CA LEU A 94 -8.10 3.94 -0.47
C LEU A 94 -7.54 2.64 -1.02
N HIS A 95 -6.27 2.39 -0.77
CA HIS A 95 -5.63 1.15 -1.15
C HIS A 95 -4.38 0.93 -0.31
N TRP A 96 -3.95 -0.33 -0.23
CA TRP A 96 -2.75 -0.73 0.49
C TRP A 96 -1.76 -1.35 -0.47
N GLY A 97 -0.48 -1.07 -0.23
CA GLY A 97 0.61 -1.55 -1.05
C GLY A 97 1.86 -1.89 -0.27
N LEU A 98 2.69 -2.74 -0.86
CA LEU A 98 4.02 -3.03 -0.35
C LEU A 98 4.99 -1.93 -0.76
N LEU A 99 5.94 -1.63 0.11
CA LEU A 99 6.97 -0.61 -0.12
C LEU A 99 8.32 -1.25 -0.42
N LEU A 100 8.88 -0.95 -1.59
CA LEU A 100 10.18 -1.42 -2.05
C LEU A 100 11.12 -0.26 -2.35
N ASP A 101 11.91 0.16 -1.37
CA ASP A 101 12.89 1.25 -1.54
C ASP A 101 14.10 0.80 -2.39
N ASP A 102 14.64 -0.38 -2.08
CA ASP A 102 15.80 -0.97 -2.77
C ASP A 102 15.54 -2.46 -3.05
N PRO A 103 15.43 -2.87 -4.33
CA PRO A 103 15.24 -4.28 -4.71
C PRO A 103 16.29 -5.25 -4.15
N SER A 104 17.49 -4.76 -3.82
CA SER A 104 18.56 -5.58 -3.22
C SER A 104 18.42 -5.80 -1.71
N VAL A 105 17.66 -4.94 -1.03
CA VAL A 105 17.38 -5.03 0.42
C VAL A 105 16.06 -5.75 0.67
N GLY A 106 15.10 -5.59 -0.25
CA GLY A 106 13.76 -6.17 -0.15
C GLY A 106 12.74 -5.17 0.39
N PHE A 107 11.54 -5.67 0.67
CA PHE A 107 10.41 -4.84 1.08
C PHE A 107 10.53 -4.42 2.55
N ARG A 108 10.20 -3.16 2.84
CA ARG A 108 10.30 -2.58 4.19
C ARG A 108 9.02 -2.67 5.02
N GLY A 109 7.90 -2.99 4.40
CA GLY A 109 6.59 -3.03 5.08
C GLY A 109 5.44 -2.79 4.11
N ALA A 110 4.32 -2.31 4.67
CA ALA A 110 3.13 -1.93 3.92
C ALA A 110 2.80 -0.45 4.16
N ALA A 111 1.97 0.12 3.30
CA ALA A 111 1.40 1.44 3.49
C ALA A 111 0.01 1.55 2.87
N SER A 112 -0.77 2.53 3.33
CA SER A 112 -2.04 2.93 2.75
C SER A 112 -2.08 4.43 2.52
N TYR A 113 -2.89 4.85 1.55
CA TYR A 113 -3.31 6.23 1.40
C TYR A 113 -4.55 6.31 0.50
N TYR A 114 -5.22 7.47 0.56
CA TYR A 114 -6.38 7.79 -0.26
C TYR A 114 -5.93 8.54 -1.51
N ASN A 115 -6.03 7.91 -2.69
CA ASN A 115 -5.60 8.53 -3.94
C ASN A 115 -6.33 9.87 -4.23
N ASN A 116 -7.59 10.01 -3.77
CA ASN A 116 -8.43 11.17 -4.08
C ASN A 116 -8.52 12.22 -2.96
N ASP A 117 -8.19 11.88 -1.70
CA ASP A 117 -8.46 12.74 -0.54
C ASP A 117 -7.17 13.31 0.12
N GLY A 118 -5.99 12.78 -0.19
CA GLY A 118 -4.77 13.31 0.41
C GLY A 118 -3.45 12.76 -0.15
N ASP A 119 -2.36 13.30 0.38
CA ASP A 119 -0.98 12.82 0.24
C ASP A 119 -0.45 12.15 1.51
N GLN A 120 -1.30 12.01 2.55
CA GLN A 120 -0.92 11.37 3.79
C GLN A 120 -0.82 9.87 3.60
N ILE A 121 0.40 9.36 3.72
CA ILE A 121 0.69 7.94 3.63
C ILE A 121 0.89 7.38 5.03
N THR A 122 0.04 6.43 5.41
CA THR A 122 0.19 5.67 6.65
C THR A 122 1.09 4.47 6.37
N VAL A 123 2.13 4.29 7.20
CA VAL A 123 3.11 3.21 7.03
C VAL A 123 2.99 2.20 8.17
N TYR A 124 2.92 0.94 7.79
CA TYR A 124 2.70 -0.21 8.66
C TYR A 124 3.94 -1.10 8.75
N SER A 125 4.13 -1.73 9.90
CA SER A 125 5.20 -2.71 10.14
C SER A 125 5.02 -3.99 9.31
N SER A 126 3.78 -4.34 8.97
CA SER A 126 3.46 -5.49 8.14
C SER A 126 2.14 -5.32 7.37
N ILE A 127 1.88 -6.25 6.47
CA ILE A 127 0.58 -6.35 5.78
C ILE A 127 -0.55 -6.64 6.77
N PHE A 128 -0.29 -7.49 7.77
CA PHE A 128 -1.30 -7.86 8.76
C PHE A 128 -1.60 -6.72 9.74
N SER A 129 -0.59 -5.95 10.14
CA SER A 129 -0.82 -4.75 10.96
C SER A 129 -1.65 -3.72 10.21
N ALA A 130 -1.48 -3.59 8.88
CA ALA A 130 -2.32 -2.71 8.07
C ALA A 130 -3.79 -3.16 8.04
N LEU A 131 -4.04 -4.47 8.02
CA LEU A 131 -5.38 -5.03 8.06
C LEU A 131 -6.01 -4.91 9.45
N ILE A 132 -5.23 -5.09 10.52
CA ILE A 132 -5.67 -4.89 11.91
C ILE A 132 -6.05 -3.43 12.13
N ASP A 133 -5.17 -2.49 11.75
CA ASP A 133 -5.41 -1.05 11.82
C ASP A 133 -6.72 -0.67 11.13
N ARG A 134 -6.96 -1.22 9.93
CA ARG A 134 -8.24 -1.00 9.22
C ARG A 134 -9.46 -1.54 9.99
N CYS A 135 -9.34 -2.68 10.66
CA CYS A 135 -10.42 -3.19 11.50
C CYS A 135 -10.64 -2.29 12.74
N GLU A 136 -9.58 -1.75 13.32
CA GLU A 136 -9.65 -0.86 14.48
C GLU A 136 -10.31 0.48 14.11
N GLU A 137 -9.98 1.07 12.96
CA GLU A 137 -10.67 2.25 12.41
C GLU A 137 -12.19 2.03 12.27
N GLU A 138 -12.60 0.88 11.75
CA GLU A 138 -14.02 0.57 11.56
C GLU A 138 -14.74 0.30 12.89
N LEU A 139 -14.04 -0.25 13.89
CA LEU A 139 -14.58 -0.36 15.25
C LEU A 139 -14.78 1.01 15.89
N GLU A 140 -13.82 1.92 15.72
CA GLU A 140 -13.91 3.31 16.21
C GLU A 140 -15.09 4.03 15.54
N TYR A 141 -15.25 3.91 14.22
CA TYR A 141 -16.40 4.47 13.51
C TYR A 141 -17.75 3.94 14.05
N CYS A 142 -17.85 2.63 14.31
CA CYS A 142 -19.06 2.06 14.91
C CYS A 142 -19.31 2.62 16.33
N ASP A 143 -18.25 2.82 17.12
CA ASP A 143 -18.34 3.39 18.46
C ASP A 143 -18.80 4.86 18.44
N GLU A 144 -18.30 5.66 17.51
CA GLU A 144 -18.74 7.04 17.30
C GLU A 144 -20.23 7.10 16.90
N CYS A 145 -20.66 6.26 15.96
CA CYS A 145 -22.06 6.19 15.53
C CYS A 145 -23.02 5.80 16.68
N LEU A 146 -22.64 4.81 17.50
CA LEU A 146 -23.44 4.40 18.66
C LEU A 146 -23.47 5.48 19.76
N ALA A 147 -22.41 6.27 19.90
CA ALA A 147 -22.33 7.36 20.87
C ALA A 147 -23.18 8.59 20.44
N ASP A 148 -23.18 8.91 19.14
CA ASP A 148 -23.91 10.06 18.59
C ASP A 148 -25.42 9.80 18.49
N PHE A 149 -25.83 8.53 18.33
CA PHE A 149 -27.23 8.13 18.17
C PHE A 149 -27.65 7.04 19.20
N PRO A 150 -27.62 7.35 20.51
CA PRO A 150 -27.82 6.34 21.55
C PRO A 150 -29.26 5.82 21.65
N GLU A 151 -30.24 6.57 21.15
CA GLU A 151 -31.65 6.14 21.14
C GLU A 151 -31.96 5.15 20.00
N ASP A 152 -31.08 5.10 19.00
CA ASP A 152 -31.28 4.27 17.81
C ASP A 152 -30.69 2.86 17.98
N GLU A 153 -29.96 2.56 19.08
CA GLU A 153 -29.30 1.27 19.42
C GLU A 153 -29.20 0.31 18.22
N ASP A 154 -28.54 0.77 17.15
CA ASP A 154 -28.74 0.15 15.85
C ASP A 154 -28.15 -1.26 15.89
N GLU A 155 -29.03 -2.26 15.81
CA GLU A 155 -28.66 -3.67 15.81
C GLU A 155 -27.60 -3.93 14.72
N ASP A 156 -27.61 -3.14 13.63
CA ASP A 156 -26.65 -3.22 12.53
C ASP A 156 -25.23 -2.85 12.97
N TYR A 157 -25.01 -1.79 13.76
CA TYR A 157 -23.65 -1.43 14.23
C TYR A 157 -23.12 -2.43 15.24
N LEU A 158 -23.97 -2.93 16.15
CA LEU A 158 -23.56 -3.96 17.11
C LEU A 158 -23.22 -5.29 16.40
N GLU A 159 -23.97 -5.65 15.37
CA GLU A 159 -23.66 -6.81 14.53
C GLU A 159 -22.35 -6.59 13.76
N THR A 160 -22.15 -5.41 13.18
CA THR A 160 -20.93 -5.01 12.46
C THR A 160 -19.71 -5.13 13.39
N LYS A 161 -19.76 -4.55 14.59
CA LYS A 161 -18.70 -4.69 15.60
C LYS A 161 -18.42 -6.15 15.95
N SER A 162 -19.47 -6.95 16.11
CA SER A 162 -19.32 -8.38 16.42
C SER A 162 -18.65 -9.13 15.28
N ARG A 163 -18.93 -8.78 14.02
CA ARG A 163 -18.27 -9.33 12.83
C ARG A 163 -16.79 -8.93 12.77
N ILE A 164 -16.49 -7.64 12.93
CA ILE A 164 -15.11 -7.14 12.90
C ILE A 164 -14.25 -7.79 13.98
N ASN A 165 -14.78 -7.94 15.21
CA ASN A 165 -14.05 -8.60 16.29
C ASN A 165 -13.74 -10.07 15.98
N ARG A 166 -14.69 -10.83 15.39
CA ARG A 166 -14.42 -12.21 14.96
C ARG A 166 -13.37 -12.28 13.85
N PHE A 167 -13.38 -11.32 12.93
CA PHE A 167 -12.38 -11.24 11.88
C PHE A 167 -10.99 -10.95 12.46
N LEU A 168 -10.88 -10.00 13.39
CA LEU A 168 -9.67 -9.69 14.13
C LEU A 168 -9.12 -10.89 14.90
N GLU A 169 -9.96 -11.60 15.64
CA GLU A 169 -9.57 -12.82 16.37
C GLU A 169 -8.94 -13.85 15.43
N ARG A 170 -9.52 -14.04 14.24
CA ARG A 170 -8.98 -14.98 13.23
C ARG A 170 -7.67 -14.52 12.63
N ILE A 171 -7.51 -13.23 12.38
CA ILE A 171 -6.23 -12.65 11.93
C ILE A 171 -5.16 -12.91 13.00
N GLN A 172 -5.46 -12.61 14.26
CA GLN A 172 -4.54 -12.78 15.39
C GLN A 172 -4.18 -14.25 15.62
N ASP A 173 -5.16 -15.16 15.57
CA ASP A 173 -4.96 -16.60 15.66
C ASP A 173 -4.05 -17.11 14.52
N TYR A 174 -4.26 -16.62 13.30
CA TYR A 174 -3.40 -16.97 12.16
C TYR A 174 -1.96 -16.48 12.37
N ILE A 175 -1.77 -15.23 12.79
CA ILE A 175 -0.45 -14.66 13.12
C ILE A 175 0.25 -15.50 14.19
N GLY A 176 -0.44 -15.83 15.28
CA GLY A 176 0.09 -16.63 16.38
C GLY A 176 0.48 -18.05 15.95
N LYS A 177 -0.42 -18.73 15.22
CA LYS A 177 -0.19 -20.09 14.71
C LYS A 177 1.00 -20.17 13.76
N HIS A 178 1.21 -19.15 12.94
CA HIS A 178 2.26 -19.12 11.92
C HIS A 178 3.52 -18.37 12.37
N SER A 179 3.55 -17.86 13.60
CA SER A 179 4.67 -17.09 14.16
C SER A 179 5.11 -15.96 13.22
N ILE A 180 4.15 -15.22 12.69
CA ILE A 180 4.42 -14.14 11.73
C ILE A 180 5.05 -12.98 12.49
N GLU A 181 6.30 -12.66 12.15
CA GLU A 181 6.99 -11.51 12.72
C GLU A 181 6.41 -10.22 12.15
N ILE A 182 5.91 -9.37 13.03
CA ILE A 182 5.52 -8.00 12.72
C ILE A 182 6.75 -7.13 13.00
N VAL A 183 7.54 -6.87 11.97
CA VAL A 183 8.82 -6.17 12.13
C VAL A 183 8.65 -4.68 11.88
N GLU A 184 8.93 -3.86 12.87
CA GLU A 184 9.01 -2.39 12.72
C GLU A 184 10.33 -1.98 12.05
N ASN A 185 10.50 -2.32 10.77
CA ASN A 185 11.70 -1.92 10.02
C ASN A 185 11.50 -0.54 9.38
N ARG A 186 11.35 0.50 10.20
CA ARG A 186 11.50 1.88 9.71
C ARG A 186 12.99 2.21 9.67
N VAL A 187 13.56 2.17 8.47
CA VAL A 187 14.88 2.76 8.23
C VAL A 187 14.77 4.28 8.37
N GLU A 188 15.76 4.92 8.97
CA GLU A 188 15.85 6.38 8.98
C GLU A 188 15.70 6.92 7.55
N SER A 189 14.71 7.79 7.36
CA SER A 189 14.37 8.36 6.07
C SER A 189 14.53 9.89 6.10
N VAL A 190 14.77 10.46 4.91
CA VAL A 190 14.74 11.92 4.72
C VAL A 190 13.31 12.30 4.34
N SER A 191 12.77 13.37 4.93
CA SER A 191 11.41 13.83 4.60
C SER A 191 11.21 14.01 3.10
N SER A 192 10.05 13.57 2.60
CA SER A 192 9.59 13.78 1.23
C SER A 192 8.21 14.45 1.23
N ASP A 193 7.86 15.09 0.13
CA ASP A 193 6.52 15.68 -0.05
C ASP A 193 5.42 14.59 -0.09
N SER A 194 5.78 13.33 -0.31
CA SER A 194 4.87 12.18 -0.27
C SER A 194 4.64 11.60 1.12
N GLY A 195 5.32 12.08 2.17
CA GLY A 195 5.24 11.51 3.53
C GLY A 195 5.92 10.15 3.72
N LEU A 196 6.22 9.39 2.66
CA LEU A 196 6.86 8.06 2.75
C LEU A 196 8.33 8.09 3.23
N GLY A 197 8.99 9.24 3.11
CA GLY A 197 10.40 9.42 3.44
C GLY A 197 11.34 8.66 2.49
N LEU A 198 12.36 9.35 1.98
CA LEU A 198 13.37 8.76 1.10
C LEU A 198 14.46 8.06 1.91
N CYS A 199 14.60 6.76 1.72
CA CYS A 199 15.72 5.99 2.22
C CYS A 199 16.92 6.13 1.28
N VAL A 200 17.81 7.08 1.59
CA VAL A 200 19.05 7.29 0.83
C VAL A 200 20.27 6.84 1.65
N PRO A 201 21.33 6.33 0.99
CA PRO A 201 22.59 6.04 1.65
C PRO A 201 23.09 7.22 2.49
N GLU A 202 23.72 6.93 3.62
CA GLU A 202 24.14 7.94 4.62
C GLU A 202 24.92 9.12 4.02
N LYS A 203 25.80 8.85 3.04
CA LYS A 203 26.57 9.89 2.33
C LYS A 203 25.72 10.96 1.62
N PHE A 204 24.44 10.69 1.37
CA PHE A 204 23.49 11.61 0.75
C PHE A 204 22.55 12.27 1.76
N ARG A 205 22.51 11.79 3.01
CA ARG A 205 21.78 12.44 4.09
C ARG A 205 22.55 13.72 4.44
N ARG A 206 21.97 14.88 4.14
CA ARG A 206 22.55 16.14 4.63
C ARG A 206 22.46 16.14 6.15
N ASN A 207 23.58 16.35 6.85
CA ASN A 207 23.57 16.61 8.29
C ASN A 207 22.76 17.89 8.56
N GLU A 208 21.46 17.75 8.84
CA GLU A 208 20.61 18.89 9.18
C GLU A 208 21.09 19.63 10.44
N SER A 209 21.89 18.95 11.27
CA SER A 209 22.63 19.52 12.41
C SER A 209 23.70 20.56 12.03
N SER A 210 23.95 20.81 10.73
CA SER A 210 24.86 21.86 10.26
C SER A 210 24.16 23.07 9.62
N LYS A 211 22.82 23.13 9.63
CA LYS A 211 22.07 24.30 9.17
C LYS A 211 21.73 25.26 10.31
N VAL A 212 22.74 25.98 10.78
CA VAL A 212 22.54 27.39 11.14
C VAL A 212 22.25 28.10 9.82
N TYR A 213 20.97 28.28 9.49
CA TYR A 213 20.58 29.14 8.38
C TYR A 213 20.94 30.58 8.74
N SER A 214 22.10 31.06 8.25
CA SER A 214 22.29 32.49 8.04
C SER A 214 21.26 32.94 7.00
N GLN A 215 20.41 33.89 7.36
CA GLN A 215 19.31 34.41 6.54
C GLN A 215 19.74 35.20 5.28
N ASP A 216 21.01 35.12 4.84
CA ASP A 216 21.59 36.10 3.90
C ASP A 216 21.71 35.68 2.43
N LEU A 217 21.10 34.58 1.99
CA LEU A 217 21.11 34.19 0.57
C LEU A 217 19.70 34.15 -0.03
N ARG A 218 19.03 35.31 -0.05
CA ARG A 218 17.87 35.58 -0.92
C ARG A 218 18.08 36.84 -1.76
N LYS A 219 19.19 36.93 -2.49
CA LYS A 219 19.29 37.69 -3.72
C LYS A 219 20.19 36.90 -4.66
N ASP A 220 19.78 36.77 -5.92
CA ASP A 220 20.59 36.28 -7.03
C ASP A 220 20.71 34.77 -7.23
N THR A 221 19.57 34.09 -7.45
CA THR A 221 19.54 32.96 -8.42
C THR A 221 18.13 32.76 -8.99
N ILE A 222 17.69 33.67 -9.86
CA ILE A 222 16.60 33.40 -10.81
C ILE A 222 17.27 32.82 -12.06
N TYR A 223 17.30 31.50 -12.20
CA TYR A 223 17.58 30.87 -13.49
C TYR A 223 16.29 30.34 -14.11
N SER A 224 15.74 31.17 -15.01
CA SER A 224 15.31 30.78 -16.36
C SER A 224 14.62 29.42 -16.52
N VAL A 225 13.32 29.37 -16.23
CA VAL A 225 12.41 28.42 -16.88
C VAL A 225 11.99 29.03 -18.21
N CYS A 226 12.76 28.74 -19.25
CA CYS A 226 12.38 29.01 -20.63
C CYS A 226 12.90 27.88 -21.52
N SER A 227 12.02 27.37 -22.38
CA SER A 227 12.27 26.51 -23.55
C SER A 227 11.90 25.02 -23.44
N ILE A 228 10.62 24.71 -23.18
CA ILE A 228 10.01 23.45 -23.68
C ILE A 228 8.92 23.72 -24.73
N GLU A 229 8.38 24.94 -24.83
CA GLU A 229 7.35 25.28 -25.84
C GLU A 229 7.87 25.42 -27.30
N ARG A 230 9.19 25.38 -27.55
CA ARG A 230 9.73 25.54 -28.92
C ARG A 230 9.89 24.25 -29.72
N LEU A 231 9.69 23.07 -29.14
CA LEU A 231 9.82 21.80 -29.87
C LEU A 231 8.51 21.29 -30.48
N LEU A 232 7.36 21.86 -30.10
CA LEU A 232 6.05 21.43 -30.63
C LEU A 232 5.54 22.25 -31.83
N THR A 233 6.17 23.38 -32.16
CA THR A 233 5.78 24.21 -33.31
C THR A 233 6.61 24.01 -34.58
N GLN A 234 7.62 23.12 -34.60
CA GLN A 234 8.44 22.86 -35.80
C GLN A 234 8.08 21.58 -36.56
N SER A 235 7.17 20.75 -36.05
CA SER A 235 6.77 19.50 -36.74
C SER A 235 5.62 19.67 -37.73
N SER A 236 5.01 20.86 -37.87
CA SER A 236 3.87 21.10 -38.78
C SER A 236 4.23 21.85 -40.07
N ALA A 237 5.53 22.07 -40.36
CA ALA A 237 5.96 22.84 -41.52
C ALA A 237 6.66 22.04 -42.63
N ASN A 238 6.85 20.72 -42.48
CA ASN A 238 7.52 19.85 -43.47
C ASN A 238 6.64 18.70 -43.97
N ALA A 239 5.34 18.96 -44.13
CA ALA A 239 4.43 18.07 -44.84
C ALA A 239 3.70 18.85 -45.94
N SER A 240 4.44 19.12 -47.01
CA SER A 240 3.94 19.57 -48.31
C SER A 240 4.84 19.00 -49.39
#